data_AF-X1K9W6-F1
#
_entry.id   AF-X1K9W6-F1
#
_cell.length_a   1.000
_cell.length_b   1.000
_cell.length_c   1.000
_cell.angle_alpha   90.00
_cell.angle_beta   90.00
_cell.angle_gamma   90.00
#
_symmetry.space_group_name_H-M   'P 1'
#
loop_
_entity.id
_entity.type
_entity.pdbx_description
1 polymer ?
#
loop_
_entity_poly.entity_id
_entity_poly.type
_entity_poly.pdbx_seq_one_letter_code
_entity_poly.pdbx_strand_id
1 'polypeptide(L)' 'MTPIREIDNYQIGEGKRGPVTENIQKKFFAIAKGEEEKYLSWLDYI' A
#
# COMPACT_ATOMS: atom_id res chain seq x y z
N MET A 1 -5.13 -1.77 -2.60
CA MET A 1 -3.88 -1.66 -3.40
C MET A 1 -3.48 -3.07 -3.86
N THR A 2 -3.43 -3.31 -5.16
CA THR A 2 -3.18 -4.65 -5.73
C THR A 2 -1.73 -4.73 -6.19
N PRO A 3 -0.89 -5.60 -5.62
CA PRO A 3 0.49 -5.74 -6.07
C PRO A 3 0.53 -6.45 -7.43
N ILE A 4 1.14 -5.78 -8.42
CA ILE A 4 1.44 -6.37 -9.74
C ILE A 4 2.79 -7.08 -9.62
N ARG A 5 2.79 -8.40 -9.84
CA ARG A 5 3.94 -9.30 -9.68
C ARG A 5 4.63 -9.67 -10.99
N GLU A 6 4.03 -9.30 -12.11
CA GLU A 6 4.44 -9.65 -13.47
C GLU A 6 3.73 -8.73 -14.46
N ILE A 7 4.43 -8.28 -15.51
CA ILE A 7 3.87 -7.58 -16.67
C ILE A 7 4.43 -8.25 -17.92
N ASP A 8 3.57 -8.64 -18.86
CA ASP A 8 3.94 -9.19 -20.18
C ASP A 8 5.01 -10.30 -20.14
N ASN A 9 4.84 -11.31 -19.28
CA ASN A 9 5.76 -12.43 -19.04
C ASN A 9 7.16 -12.04 -18.50
N TYR A 10 7.36 -10.78 -18.11
CA TYR A 10 8.56 -10.33 -17.41
C TYR A 10 8.29 -10.23 -15.90
N GLN A 11 9.01 -11.06 -15.14
CA GLN A 11 8.98 -11.07 -13.69
C GLN A 11 9.70 -9.81 -13.17
N ILE A 12 8.98 -8.98 -12.41
CA ILE A 12 9.54 -7.78 -11.78
C ILE A 12 10.22 -8.23 -10.47
N GLY A 13 11.57 -8.16 -10.43
CA GLY A 13 12.35 -8.53 -9.24
C GLY A 13 12.30 -10.02 -8.91
N GLU A 14 12.12 -10.40 -7.64
CA GLU A 14 12.01 -11.80 -7.20
C GLU A 14 10.60 -12.41 -7.42
N GLY A 15 9.67 -11.73 -8.10
CA GLY A 15 8.26 -12.17 -8.24
C GLY A 15 7.44 -12.10 -6.95
N LYS A 16 7.97 -11.43 -5.92
CA LYS A 16 7.29 -11.13 -4.66
C LYS A 16 7.16 -9.62 -4.49
N ARG A 17 6.23 -9.19 -3.63
CA ARG A 17 6.12 -7.78 -3.25
C ARG A 17 7.46 -7.29 -2.70
N GLY A 18 7.98 -6.19 -3.24
CA GLY A 18 9.19 -5.57 -2.73
C GLY A 18 8.96 -4.90 -1.36
N PRO A 19 10.03 -4.70 -0.56
CA PRO A 19 9.95 -4.09 0.77
C PRO A 19 9.40 -2.65 0.73
N VAL A 20 9.62 -1.93 -0.36
CA VAL A 20 9.08 -0.58 -0.58
C VAL A 20 7.55 -0.61 -0.69
N THR A 21 7.01 -1.52 -1.50
CA THR A 21 5.57 -1.68 -1.67
C THR A 21 4.89 -2.11 -0.38
N GLU A 22 5.53 -2.97 0.41
CA GLU A 22 5.01 -3.36 1.73
C GLU A 22 4.93 -2.19 2.70
N ASN A 23 5.97 -1.34 2.76
CA ASN A 23 5.97 -0.16 3.62
C ASN A 23 4.87 0.85 3.23
N ILE A 24 4.68 1.06 1.93
CA ILE A 24 3.61 1.94 1.42
C ILE A 24 2.24 1.33 1.74
N GLN A 25 2.05 0.03 1.53
CA GLN A 25 0.79 -0.66 1.86
C GLN A 25 0.45 -0.55 3.34
N LYS A 26 1.42 -0.78 4.23
CA LYS A 26 1.22 -0.66 5.69
C LYS A 26 0.78 0.75 6.07
N LYS A 27 1.47 1.78 5.57
CA LYS A 27 1.10 3.18 5.81
C LYS A 27 -0.28 3.53 5.27
N PHE A 28 -0.62 3.10 4.06
CA PHE A 28 -1.93 3.34 3.47
C PHE A 28 -3.05 2.75 4.33
N PHE A 29 -2.91 1.51 4.82
CA PHE A 29 -3.91 0.90 5.68
C PHE A 29 -4.00 1.53 7.07
N ALA A 30 -2.88 1.99 7.65
CA ALA A 30 -2.89 2.71 8.92
C ALA A 30 -3.64 4.06 8.80
N ILE A 31 -3.39 4.79 7.71
CA ILE A 31 -4.09 6.05 7.39
C ILE A 31 -5.58 5.78 7.18
N ALA A 32 -5.96 4.77 6.39
CA ALA A 32 -7.36 4.45 6.11
C ALA A 32 -8.16 4.01 7.34
N LYS A 33 -7.49 3.46 8.36
CA LYS A 33 -8.12 3.10 9.65
C LYS A 33 -8.23 4.27 10.63
N GLY A 34 -7.63 5.41 10.32
CA GLY A 34 -7.55 6.54 11.25
C GLY A 34 -6.54 6.34 12.38
N GLU A 35 -5.58 5.42 12.23
CA GLU A 35 -4.51 5.19 13.22
C GLU A 35 -3.40 6.27 13.13
N GLU A 36 -3.42 7.13 12.09
CA GLU A 36 -2.53 8.30 11.97
C GLU A 36 -3.30 9.62 12.11
N GLU A 37 -3.07 10.31 13.24
CA GLU A 37 -3.67 11.62 13.54
C GLU A 37 -3.44 12.68 12.46
N LYS A 38 -2.27 12.63 11.81
CA LYS A 38 -1.88 13.57 10.75
C LYS A 38 -2.81 13.53 9.54
N TYR A 39 -3.45 12.39 9.27
CA TYR A 39 -4.28 12.18 8.09
C TYR A 39 -5.76 11.94 8.45
N LEU A 40 -6.15 12.15 9.71
CA LEU A 40 -7.57 12.08 10.13
C LEU A 40 -8.45 13.04 9.33
N SER A 41 -7.92 14.17 8.89
CA SER A 41 -8.62 15.13 8.01
C SER A 41 -9.00 14.57 6.64
N TRP A 42 -8.47 13.41 6.23
CA TRP A 42 -8.83 12.73 4.98
C TRP A 42 -9.95 11.71 5.16
N LEU A 43 -10.36 11.43 6.40
CA LEU A 43 -11.40 10.47 6.73
C LEU A 43 -12.68 11.24 7.09
N ASP A 44 -13.66 11.18 6.18
CA ASP A 44 -15.02 11.58 6.52
C ASP A 44 -15.71 10.43 7.26
N TYR A 45 -16.03 10.64 8.53
CA TYR A 45 -16.87 9.74 9.31
C TYR A 45 -18.33 10.02 8.96
N ILE A 46 -18.94 9.09 8.22
CA ILE A 46 -20.36 9.12 7.81
C ILE A 46 -21.24 8.49 8.88
#